data_AF-A0A6J7VIS7-F1
#
_entry.id   AF-A0A6J7VIS7-F1
#
_cell.length_a   1.000
_cell.length_b   1.000
_cell.length_c   1.000
_cell.angle_alpha   90.00
_cell.angle_beta   90.00
_cell.angle_gamma   90.00
#
_symmetry.space_group_name_H-M   'P 1'
#
loop_
_entity.id
_entity.type
_entity.pdbx_description
1 polymer ?
#
loop_
_entity_poly.entity_id
_entity_poly.type
_entity_poly.pdbx_seq_one_letter_code
_entity_poly.pdbx_strand_id
1 'polypeptide(L)' 'MAAIDLYNPDTYVLGAPHDEFTRLRREDPVHWQDIPGQAGYWAVLKHADVVHVSRNPNLFCCEAGGVVLEDMDPERLSRM' A
#
# COMPACT_ATOMS: atom_id res chain seq x y z
N MET A 1 -10.02 -6.51 18.02
CA MET A 1 -10.68 -6.34 16.72
C MET A 1 -9.66 -6.69 15.65
N ALA A 2 -9.99 -7.51 14.66
CA ALA A 2 -9.05 -7.81 13.58
C ALA A 2 -8.83 -6.55 12.73
N ALA A 3 -7.58 -6.26 12.38
CA ALA A 3 -7.27 -5.24 11.39
C ALA A 3 -7.87 -5.65 10.03
N ILE A 4 -8.30 -4.67 9.23
CA ILE A 4 -8.73 -4.94 7.85
C ILE A 4 -7.55 -5.46 7.03
N ASP A 5 -7.85 -6.38 6.12
CA ASP A 5 -6.91 -6.80 5.10
C ASP A 5 -7.05 -5.89 3.86
N LEU A 6 -6.14 -4.93 3.73
CA LEU A 6 -6.10 -4.01 2.61
C LEU A 6 -5.57 -4.65 1.33
N TYR A 7 -4.85 -5.78 1.42
CA TYR A 7 -4.32 -6.51 0.28
C TYR A 7 -5.38 -7.41 -0.35
N ASN A 8 -6.28 -8.00 0.44
CA ASN A 8 -7.32 -8.89 -0.07
C ASN A 8 -8.32 -8.14 -0.99
N PRO A 9 -8.42 -8.51 -2.29
CA PRO A 9 -9.37 -7.89 -3.20
C PRO A 9 -10.84 -8.07 -2.79
N ASP A 10 -11.17 -9.16 -2.07
CA ASP A 10 -12.54 -9.44 -1.61
C ASP A 10 -13.06 -8.36 -0.66
N THR A 11 -12.16 -7.66 0.03
CA THR A 11 -12.47 -6.50 0.87
C THR A 11 -13.21 -5.39 0.10
N TYR A 12 -13.01 -5.31 -1.22
CA TYR A 12 -13.50 -4.21 -2.06
C TYR A 12 -14.69 -4.61 -2.96
N VAL A 13 -15.16 -5.86 -2.91
CA VAL A 13 -16.25 -6.36 -3.78
C VAL A 13 -17.55 -5.57 -3.61
N LEU A 14 -17.82 -5.10 -2.40
CA LEU A 14 -19.01 -4.29 -2.08
C LEU A 14 -18.73 -2.78 -2.15
N GLY A 15 -17.57 -2.38 -2.67
CA GLY A 15 -17.07 -1.00 -2.68
C GLY A 15 -15.95 -0.77 -1.67
N ALA A 16 -15.43 0.46 -1.64
CA ALA A 16 -14.33 0.81 -0.76
C ALA A 16 -14.76 0.79 0.73
N PRO A 17 -13.95 0.21 1.64
CA PRO A 17 -14.25 0.14 3.07
C PRO A 17 -14.03 1.50 3.76
N HIS A 18 -14.89 2.48 3.46
CA HIS A 18 -14.72 3.87 3.90
C HIS A 18 -14.67 4.06 5.42
N ASP A 19 -15.44 3.28 6.17
CA ASP A 19 -15.47 3.33 7.64
C ASP A 19 -14.13 2.91 8.23
N GLU A 20 -13.54 1.87 7.67
CA GLU A 20 -12.25 1.37 8.12
C GLU A 20 -11.12 2.31 7.72
N PHE A 21 -11.13 2.85 6.50
CA PHE A 21 -10.18 3.90 6.12
C PHE A 21 -10.31 5.14 7.02
N THR A 22 -11.51 5.45 7.49
CA THR A 22 -11.72 6.54 8.45
C THR A 22 -11.12 6.21 9.82
N ARG A 23 -11.28 4.97 10.30
CA ARG A 23 -10.63 4.49 11.53
C ARG A 23 -9.11 4.56 11.41
N LEU A 24 -8.54 3.98 10.36
CA LEU A 24 -7.09 3.95 10.13
C LEU A 24 -6.52 5.37 10.01
N ARG A 25 -7.14 6.28 9.25
CA ARG A 25 -6.69 7.69 9.20
C ARG A 25 -6.62 8.38 10.56
N ARG A 26 -7.47 7.97 11.51
CA ARG A 26 -7.50 8.52 12.88
C ARG A 26 -6.45 7.88 13.78
N GLU A 27 -6.32 6.56 13.72
CA GLU A 27 -5.62 5.76 14.73
C GLU A 27 -4.25 5.25 14.26
N ASP A 28 -4.14 4.88 12.98
CA ASP A 28 -2.95 4.28 12.37
C ASP A 28 -2.83 4.68 10.88
N PRO A 29 -2.47 5.95 10.59
CA PRO A 29 -2.56 6.51 9.24
C PRO A 29 -1.41 6.08 8.30
N VAL A 30 -0.37 5.44 8.84
CA VAL A 30 0.74 4.84 8.11
C VAL A 30 0.82 3.39 8.58
N HIS A 31 -0.06 2.57 7.99
CA HIS A 31 -0.36 1.22 8.45
C HIS A 31 0.52 0.18 7.73
N TRP A 32 1.04 -0.81 8.44
CA TRP A 32 1.71 -1.96 7.81
C TRP A 32 0.68 -3.00 7.38
N GLN A 33 0.66 -3.33 6.09
CA GLN A 33 -0.19 -4.36 5.52
C GLN A 33 0.67 -5.53 5.02
N ASP A 34 0.38 -6.73 5.52
CA ASP A 34 1.06 -7.94 5.06
C ASP A 34 0.60 -8.37 3.66
N ILE A 35 1.52 -8.94 2.88
CA ILE A 35 1.25 -9.68 1.64
C ILE A 35 1.64 -11.14 1.89
N PRO A 36 0.71 -12.11 1.74
CA PRO A 36 1.04 -13.52 1.91
C PRO A 36 2.21 -13.98 1.01
N GLY A 37 3.29 -14.44 1.64
CA GLY A 37 4.45 -14.98 0.93
C GLY A 37 5.43 -13.93 0.37
N GLN A 38 5.23 -12.65 0.66
CA GLN A 38 6.14 -11.56 0.25
C GLN A 38 6.35 -10.58 1.41
N ALA A 39 7.18 -9.55 1.16
CA ALA A 39 7.18 -8.39 2.04
C ALA A 39 5.82 -7.68 1.98
N GLY A 40 5.37 -7.17 3.12
CA GLY A 40 4.22 -6.27 3.18
C GLY A 40 4.55 -4.87 2.65
N TYR A 41 3.59 -3.96 2.76
CA TYR A 41 3.76 -2.56 2.38
C TYR A 41 3.22 -1.60 3.45
N TRP A 42 3.73 -0.37 3.40
CA TRP A 42 3.18 0.74 4.19
C TRP A 42 2.03 1.41 3.44
N ALA A 43 0.81 1.27 3.96
CA ALA A 43 -0.37 1.99 3.49
C ALA A 43 -0.40 3.41 4.08
N VAL A 44 -0.18 4.41 3.23
CA VAL A 44 -0.25 5.83 3.60
C VAL A 44 -1.65 6.37 3.31
N LEU A 45 -2.41 6.73 4.36
CA LEU A 45 -3.86 6.91 4.26
C LEU A 45 -4.34 8.36 4.40
N LYS A 46 -3.47 9.28 4.80
CA LYS A 46 -3.79 10.72 4.87
C LYS A 46 -3.34 11.43 3.61
N HIS A 47 -4.20 12.32 3.09
CA HIS A 47 -3.91 13.11 1.89
C HIS A 47 -2.58 13.88 2.00
N ALA A 48 -2.30 14.53 3.13
CA ALA A 48 -1.05 15.28 3.31
C ALA A 48 0.20 14.39 3.20
N ASP A 49 0.13 13.17 3.74
CA ASP A 49 1.24 12.21 3.74
C ASP A 49 1.43 11.59 2.36
N VAL A 50 0.33 11.29 1.64
CA VAL A 50 0.37 10.88 0.23
C VAL A 50 1.07 11.95 -0.62
N VAL A 51 0.66 13.22 -0.47
CA VAL A 51 1.29 14.33 -1.18
C VAL A 51 2.76 14.46 -0.81
N HIS A 52 3.14 14.25 0.45
CA HIS A 52 4.53 14.27 0.88
C HIS A 52 5.34 13.16 0.19
N VAL A 53 4.89 11.90 0.23
CA VAL A 53 5.58 10.78 -0.41
C VAL A 53 5.75 11.03 -1.91
N SER A 54 4.67 11.42 -2.61
CA SER A 54 4.71 11.65 -4.05
C SER A 54 5.62 12.81 -4.47
N ARG A 55 5.85 13.81 -3.61
CA ARG A 55 6.70 14.98 -3.90
C ARG A 55 8.18 14.76 -3.57
N ASN A 56 8.53 13.66 -2.92
CA ASN A 56 9.91 13.39 -2.49
C ASN A 56 10.47 12.12 -3.17
N PRO A 57 10.62 12.09 -4.52
CA PRO A 57 11.05 10.90 -5.25
C PRO A 57 12.48 10.45 -4.91
N ASN A 58 13.32 11.36 -4.40
CA ASN A 58 14.67 11.02 -3.91
C ASN A 58 14.64 10.22 -2.60
N LEU A 59 13.54 10.28 -1.85
CA LEU A 59 13.33 9.52 -0.61
C LEU A 59 12.47 8.28 -0.84
N PHE A 60 11.49 8.39 -1.74
CA PHE A 60 10.54 7.33 -2.07
C PHE A 60 10.57 7.10 -3.59
N CYS A 61 11.43 6.19 -4.04
CA CYS A 61 11.55 5.86 -5.46
C CYS A 61 10.97 4.47 -5.75
N CYS A 62 10.47 4.31 -6.97
CA CYS A 62 10.04 3.03 -7.54
C CYS A 62 11.08 2.45 -8.52
N GLU A 63 12.31 2.99 -8.52
CA GLU A 63 13.39 2.55 -9.42
C GLU A 63 13.72 1.07 -9.21
N ALA A 64 13.80 0.65 -7.95
CA ALA A 64 13.91 -0.74 -7.58
C ALA A 64 12.50 -1.34 -7.39
N GLY A 65 12.14 -2.32 -8.21
CA GLY A 65 10.91 -3.12 -8.03
C GLY A 65 9.66 -2.62 -8.76
N GLY A 66 9.64 -1.37 -9.25
CA GLY A 66 8.52 -0.83 -10.02
C GLY A 66 7.37 -0.31 -9.16
N VAL A 67 6.17 -0.20 -9.74
CA VAL A 67 4.98 0.43 -9.11
C VAL A 67 3.87 -0.55 -8.74
N VAL A 68 4.16 -1.85 -8.78
CA VAL A 68 3.24 -2.91 -8.37
C VAL A 68 3.44 -3.24 -6.90
N LEU A 69 2.41 -3.78 -6.24
CA LEU A 69 2.50 -4.16 -4.81
C LEU A 69 3.36 -5.41 -4.60
N GLU A 70 3.29 -6.35 -5.54
CA GLU A 70 3.97 -7.63 -5.44
C GLU A 70 5.37 -7.54 -6.06
N ASP A 71 6.37 -8.04 -5.32
CA ASP A 71 7.72 -8.16 -5.83
C ASP A 71 7.73 -9.04 -7.08
N MET A 72 8.27 -8.47 -8.16
CA MET A 72 8.50 -9.20 -9.41
C MET A 72 9.88 -9.80 -9.42
N ASP A 73 9.99 -11.01 -9.98
CA ASP A 73 11.31 -11.57 -10.25
C ASP A 73 12.10 -10.68 -11.24
N PRO A 74 13.45 -10.74 -11.20
CA PRO A 74 14.28 -9.87 -12.04
C PRO A 74 14.03 -10.02 -13.55
N GLU A 75 13.63 -11.21 -14.01
CA GLU A 75 13.38 -11.48 -15.42
C GLU A 75 12.10 -10.79 -15.91
N ARG A 76 11.05 -10.78 -15.08
CA ARG A 76 9.80 -10.10 -15.35
C ARG A 76 9.98 -8.59 -15.29
N LEU A 77 10.76 -8.09 -14.33
CA LEU A 77 11.06 -6.67 -14.20
C LEU A 77 11.82 -6.12 -15.41
N SER A 78 12.77 -6.89 -15.98
CA SER A 78 13.54 -6.44 -17.16
C SER A 78 12.73 -6.34 -18.46
N ARG A 79 11.47 -6.79 -18.46
CA ARG A 79 10.57 -6.81 -19.62
C ARG A 79 9.48 -5.74 -19.56
N MET A 80 9.41 -4.96 -18.48
CA MET A 80 8.53 -3.79 -18.34
C MET A 80 9.20 -2.54 -18.89
#